data_AF-A0A059CA33-F1
#
_entry.id   AF-A0A059CA33-F1
#
_cell.length_a   1.000
_cell.length_b   1.000
_cell.length_c   1.000
_cell.angle_alpha   90.00
_cell.angle_beta   90.00
_cell.angle_gamma   90.00
#
_symmetry.space_group_name_H-M   'P 1'
#
loop_
_entity.id
_entity.type
_entity.pdbx_description
1 polymer ?
#
loop_
_entity_poly.entity_id
_entity_poly.type
_entity_poly.pdbx_seq_one_letter_code
_entity_poly.pdbx_strand_id
1 'polypeptide(L)'
;MASCSSRLLSRVLKNSPNTQKYDKEQNSVGLEVPETMTSARNKLKSEISLDWYSSKKKGIDGTLQAPMLETPRADLKSFNSFSLNRHLSWTYNFDNGVSFGDGFVEVLAATQTPGEAGKRWFQGTADAIRQFIWVFEANAKNKNVENILILSGDHLHWMNYMNFVQKHIDTNADITVSCVPMDDSRASSCGLMTIDRIGRIIQFAGKPKGNELKAMQVDSTLLGLSKQDAVNLPYIASMGIYVCKTDVLLKLLRWSYPSCNDFGSEIISSTVAEHNVQAYLFNDYWEDIGTIKSFFDTNLALTESPPKFEFYDPQTPFYTSSRFLPPVKLINAGIP
;
A
#
# COMPACT_ATOMS: atom_id res chain seq x y z
N MET A 1 -15.37 -8.20 23.79
CA MET A 1 -15.54 -6.75 24.01
C MET A 1 -15.82 -6.05 22.67
N ALA A 2 -16.94 -6.37 22.02
CA ALA A 2 -17.27 -5.90 20.66
C ALA A 2 -18.60 -5.12 20.54
N SER A 3 -19.25 -4.71 21.64
CA SER A 3 -20.60 -4.11 21.56
C SER A 3 -20.72 -2.62 21.89
N CYS A 4 -19.63 -1.93 22.26
CA CYS A 4 -19.74 -0.55 22.77
C CYS A 4 -19.50 0.55 21.72
N SER A 5 -18.91 0.25 20.56
CA SER A 5 -18.54 1.26 19.55
C SER A 5 -19.73 1.86 18.78
N SER A 6 -20.85 1.13 18.65
CA SER A 6 -22.02 1.61 17.90
C SER A 6 -22.82 2.71 18.63
N ARG A 7 -22.69 2.82 19.96
CA ARG A 7 -23.49 3.76 20.78
C ARG A 7 -22.84 5.15 20.96
N LEU A 8 -21.55 5.31 20.66
CA LEU A 8 -20.88 6.61 20.80
C LEU A 8 -21.25 7.57 19.64
N LEU A 9 -21.39 7.05 18.43
CA LEU A 9 -21.73 7.84 17.23
C LEU A 9 -23.15 8.43 17.26
N SER A 10 -24.10 7.77 17.92
CA SER A 10 -25.48 8.28 18.02
C SER A 10 -25.65 9.45 19.01
N ARG A 11 -24.69 9.64 19.94
CA ARG A 11 -24.73 10.71 20.95
C ARG A 11 -24.06 12.01 20.49
N VAL A 12 -23.06 11.93 19.59
CA VAL A 12 -22.37 13.12 19.06
C VAL A 12 -23.31 14.00 18.23
N LEU A 13 -24.37 13.42 17.63
CA LEU A 13 -25.36 14.17 16.86
C LEU A 13 -26.43 14.90 17.71
N LYS A 14 -26.48 14.70 19.04
CA LYS A 14 -27.55 15.28 19.89
C LYS A 14 -27.16 16.49 20.74
N ASN A 15 -25.87 16.83 20.84
CA ASN A 15 -25.39 17.88 21.76
C ASN A 15 -24.70 19.04 21.02
N SER A 16 -25.31 19.54 19.94
CA SER A 16 -24.96 20.84 19.37
C SER A 16 -26.03 21.86 19.77
N PRO A 17 -25.69 23.00 20.40
CA PRO A 17 -26.66 23.99 20.89
C PRO A 17 -27.21 24.81 19.71
N ASN A 18 -28.06 24.18 18.90
CA ASN A 18 -28.96 24.84 17.94
C ASN A 18 -30.08 23.91 17.40
N THR A 19 -30.34 22.75 18.01
CA THR A 19 -31.32 21.76 17.56
C THR A 19 -32.78 22.06 17.94
N GLN A 20 -33.24 23.31 17.84
CA GLN A 20 -34.68 23.63 18.01
C GLN A 20 -35.28 24.53 16.91
N LYS A 21 -34.62 24.68 15.77
CA LYS A 21 -35.21 25.43 14.64
C LYS A 21 -35.03 24.82 13.24
N TYR A 22 -34.73 23.52 13.15
CA TYR A 22 -34.56 22.83 11.88
C TYR A 22 -35.45 21.58 11.76
N ASP A 23 -36.73 21.74 12.11
CA ASP A 23 -37.82 20.83 11.70
C ASP A 23 -38.89 21.66 11.01
N LYS A 24 -38.55 22.19 9.82
CA LYS A 24 -39.45 22.67 8.75
C LYS A 24 -38.60 23.42 7.72
N GLU A 25 -38.05 22.68 6.77
CA GLU A 25 -37.82 23.07 5.37
C GLU A 25 -36.87 22.04 4.74
N GLN A 26 -37.44 20.90 4.34
CA GLN A 26 -36.90 20.16 3.21
C GLN A 26 -37.25 20.96 1.96
N ASN A 27 -36.27 21.62 1.36
CA ASN A 27 -36.08 21.69 -0.10
C ASN A 27 -34.83 22.51 -0.44
N SER A 28 -33.95 21.90 -1.23
CA SER A 28 -32.84 22.52 -1.98
C SER A 28 -31.81 23.36 -1.20
N VAL A 29 -30.56 22.90 -1.16
CA VAL A 29 -29.30 23.66 -1.33
C VAL A 29 -28.14 22.79 -0.80
N GLY A 30 -27.07 22.68 -1.58
CA GLY A 30 -25.91 21.85 -1.30
C GLY A 30 -25.20 22.20 0.02
N LEU A 31 -24.89 21.18 0.80
CA LEU A 31 -24.13 21.30 2.04
C LEU A 31 -22.64 21.19 1.74
N GLU A 32 -21.94 22.32 1.83
CA GLU A 32 -20.48 22.37 1.95
C GLU A 32 -20.05 21.74 3.29
N VAL A 33 -19.05 20.84 3.22
CA VAL A 33 -18.45 20.22 4.41
C VAL A 33 -17.50 21.23 5.05
N PRO A 34 -17.64 21.56 6.36
CA PRO A 34 -16.79 22.55 7.02
C PRO A 34 -15.29 22.18 6.96
N GLU A 35 -14.44 23.15 6.62
CA GLU A 35 -12.98 22.99 6.47
C GLU A 35 -12.30 22.36 7.70
N THR A 36 -12.84 22.56 8.90
CA THR A 36 -12.35 21.99 10.15
C THR A 36 -12.54 20.47 10.24
N MET A 37 -13.65 19.94 9.71
CA MET A 37 -13.84 18.48 9.59
C MET A 37 -12.95 17.90 8.50
N THR A 38 -12.70 18.62 7.41
CA THR A 38 -11.77 18.21 6.34
C THR A 38 -10.31 18.16 6.83
N SER A 39 -9.90 19.10 7.67
CA SER A 39 -8.58 19.14 8.30
C SER A 39 -8.36 18.02 9.31
N ALA A 40 -9.32 17.81 10.23
CA ALA A 40 -9.28 16.68 11.17
C ALA A 40 -9.31 15.32 10.45
N ARG A 41 -10.06 15.23 9.35
CA ARG A 41 -10.17 14.06 8.46
C ARG A 41 -8.86 13.74 7.74
N ASN A 42 -8.16 14.74 7.21
CA ASN A 42 -6.87 14.55 6.56
C ASN A 42 -5.77 14.18 7.57
N LYS A 43 -5.85 14.72 8.78
CA LYS A 43 -4.93 14.39 9.88
C LYS A 43 -5.11 12.95 10.36
N LEU A 44 -6.34 12.48 10.56
CA LEU A 44 -6.62 11.10 10.98
C LEU A 44 -6.19 10.07 9.93
N LYS A 45 -6.45 10.36 8.64
CA LYS A 45 -5.95 9.54 7.53
C LYS A 45 -4.43 9.48 7.50
N SER A 46 -3.76 10.61 7.71
CA SER A 46 -2.30 10.64 7.76
C SER A 46 -1.79 9.81 8.94
N GLU A 47 -2.24 10.03 10.17
CA GLU A 47 -1.72 9.31 11.36
C GLU A 47 -1.95 7.79 11.29
N ILE A 48 -3.12 7.38 10.82
CA ILE A 48 -3.45 5.97 10.65
C ILE A 48 -2.58 5.37 9.54
N SER A 49 -2.52 6.01 8.36
CA SER A 49 -1.62 5.59 7.26
C SER A 49 -0.16 5.51 7.68
N LEU A 50 0.30 6.37 8.59
CA LEU A 50 1.68 6.36 9.09
C LEU A 50 2.00 5.17 9.99
N ASP A 51 1.10 4.86 10.93
CA ASP A 51 1.23 3.69 11.81
C ASP A 51 1.24 2.37 10.99
N TRP A 52 0.59 2.36 9.81
CA TRP A 52 0.55 1.21 8.87
C TRP A 52 1.83 0.99 8.06
N TYR A 53 2.38 2.05 7.46
CA TYR A 53 3.60 1.97 6.63
C TYR A 53 4.81 1.51 7.44
N SER A 54 4.80 1.86 8.72
CA SER A 54 5.72 1.51 9.76
C SER A 54 5.98 -0.02 9.82
N SER A 55 4.93 -0.82 9.94
CA SER A 55 5.03 -2.22 10.34
C SER A 55 5.68 -3.18 9.33
N LYS A 56 5.84 -2.80 8.07
CA LYS A 56 6.22 -3.74 6.98
C LYS A 56 7.66 -4.25 7.06
N LYS A 57 8.50 -3.72 7.95
CA LYS A 57 9.96 -3.95 7.93
C LYS A 57 10.48 -5.16 8.74
N LYS A 58 9.70 -5.80 9.63
CA LYS A 58 10.20 -7.00 10.36
C LYS A 58 9.87 -8.35 9.68
N GLY A 59 8.97 -8.36 8.71
CA GLY A 59 8.81 -9.49 7.77
C GLY A 59 9.93 -9.56 6.71
N ILE A 60 10.91 -8.68 6.84
CA ILE A 60 12.09 -8.50 6.00
C ILE A 60 13.27 -8.67 6.97
N ASP A 61 13.87 -9.87 7.01
CA ASP A 61 15.08 -10.07 7.82
C ASP A 61 16.19 -9.11 7.33
N GLY A 62 17.13 -8.76 8.21
CA GLY A 62 18.01 -7.57 8.17
C GLY A 62 18.93 -7.35 6.96
N THR A 63 18.72 -8.05 5.85
CA THR A 63 19.48 -7.97 4.58
C THR A 63 18.77 -7.17 3.49
N LEU A 64 17.45 -6.96 3.57
CA LEU A 64 16.68 -6.28 2.53
C LEU A 64 16.50 -4.80 2.88
N GLN A 65 17.39 -3.97 2.33
CA GLN A 65 17.35 -2.51 2.43
C GLN A 65 16.46 -1.95 1.31
N ALA A 66 15.19 -1.67 1.61
CA ALA A 66 14.29 -0.97 0.69
C ALA A 66 14.24 0.52 1.07
N PRO A 67 14.71 1.46 0.22
CA PRO A 67 14.46 2.88 0.44
C PRO A 67 12.96 3.14 0.28
N MET A 68 12.38 3.90 1.21
CA MET A 68 10.96 4.24 1.18
C MET A 68 10.77 5.49 0.31
N LEU A 69 10.13 5.29 -0.85
CA LEU A 69 9.76 6.35 -1.77
C LEU A 69 8.31 6.75 -1.53
N GLU A 70 8.09 7.95 -1.00
CA GLU A 70 6.76 8.57 -0.99
C GLU A 70 6.35 8.87 -2.43
N THR A 71 5.48 8.02 -3.00
CA THR A 71 4.82 8.29 -4.28
C THR A 71 3.34 8.51 -4.05
N PRO A 72 2.88 9.76 -3.91
CA PRO A 72 1.45 10.01 -3.99
C PRO A 72 0.96 9.64 -5.39
N ARG A 73 -0.19 8.95 -5.49
CA ARG A 73 -0.99 8.97 -6.73
C ARG A 73 -1.22 10.43 -7.11
N ALA A 74 -1.19 10.71 -8.42
CA ALA A 74 -1.19 12.02 -9.07
C ALA A 74 -2.29 13.03 -8.65
N ASP A 75 -3.17 12.69 -7.71
CA ASP A 75 -4.25 13.55 -7.20
C ASP A 75 -4.04 14.05 -5.75
N LEU A 76 -3.05 13.52 -5.01
CA LEU A 76 -2.75 13.96 -3.64
C LEU A 76 -1.38 14.63 -3.59
N LYS A 77 -1.40 15.96 -3.75
CA LYS A 77 -0.25 16.86 -3.57
C LYS A 77 0.60 16.42 -2.36
N SER A 78 1.92 16.36 -2.55
CA SER A 78 2.99 16.05 -1.59
C SER A 78 3.05 17.02 -0.40
N PHE A 79 1.97 17.06 0.38
CA PHE A 79 1.66 18.14 1.32
C PHE A 79 1.34 17.59 2.71
N ASN A 80 2.14 16.65 3.24
CA ASN A 80 2.22 16.47 4.71
C ASN A 80 3.39 15.61 5.22
N SER A 81 4.58 15.69 4.62
CA SER A 81 5.70 14.81 5.01
C SER A 81 6.28 15.11 6.40
N PHE A 82 5.83 16.16 7.12
CA PHE A 82 6.32 16.43 8.49
C PHE A 82 5.82 15.41 9.51
N SER A 83 4.52 15.07 9.51
CA SER A 83 3.99 14.04 10.41
C SER A 83 4.58 12.67 10.08
N LEU A 84 4.80 12.38 8.79
CA LEU A 84 5.44 11.17 8.30
C LEU A 84 6.89 11.06 8.77
N ASN A 85 7.71 12.07 8.49
CA ASN A 85 9.09 12.14 8.95
C ASN A 85 9.19 12.00 10.48
N ARG A 86 8.31 12.70 11.21
CA ARG A 86 8.27 12.62 12.68
C ARG A 86 7.90 11.22 13.15
N HIS A 87 6.89 10.60 12.56
CA HIS A 87 6.45 9.25 12.92
C HIS A 87 7.53 8.21 12.66
N LEU A 88 8.16 8.23 11.48
CA LEU A 88 9.24 7.30 11.13
C LEU A 88 10.45 7.49 12.03
N SER A 89 10.86 8.73 12.27
CA SER A 89 11.94 9.05 13.20
C SER A 89 11.64 8.55 14.61
N TRP A 90 10.44 8.73 15.13
CA TRP A 90 10.09 8.28 16.48
C TRP A 90 9.91 6.76 16.59
N THR A 91 9.44 6.11 15.54
CA THR A 91 9.18 4.66 15.58
C THR A 91 10.45 3.84 15.29
N TYR A 92 11.33 4.35 14.41
CA TYR A 92 12.47 3.60 13.87
C TYR A 92 13.84 4.15 14.22
N ASN A 93 13.95 5.17 15.07
CA ASN A 93 15.25 5.55 15.63
C ASN A 93 15.73 4.56 16.69
N PHE A 94 17.04 4.33 16.64
CA PHE A 94 17.81 3.34 17.40
C PHE A 94 17.60 3.38 18.93
N ASP A 95 17.19 4.50 19.52
CA ASP A 95 17.00 4.65 20.97
C ASP A 95 15.64 4.15 21.50
N ASN A 96 14.66 3.87 20.63
CA ASN A 96 13.29 3.51 21.05
C ASN A 96 13.00 1.99 21.00
N GLY A 97 14.03 1.14 20.96
CA GLY A 97 13.92 -0.31 21.19
C GLY A 97 13.78 -1.18 19.93
N VAL A 98 13.88 -0.63 18.73
CA VAL A 98 13.96 -1.40 17.47
C VAL A 98 15.37 -1.25 16.88
N SER A 99 16.22 -2.26 17.09
CA SER A 99 17.57 -2.31 16.49
C SER A 99 17.51 -3.02 15.14
N PHE A 100 17.99 -2.35 14.09
CA PHE A 100 17.99 -2.87 12.71
C PHE A 100 19.33 -3.47 12.28
N GLY A 101 20.28 -3.68 13.19
CA GLY A 101 21.66 -4.01 12.81
C GLY A 101 22.21 -2.95 11.85
N ASP A 102 22.63 -3.37 10.65
CA ASP A 102 23.12 -2.48 9.58
C ASP A 102 21.98 -1.84 8.73
N GLY A 103 20.73 -2.11 9.08
CA GLY A 103 19.55 -1.56 8.40
C GLY A 103 19.22 -0.13 8.83
N PHE A 104 18.61 0.64 7.93
CA PHE A 104 18.20 2.03 8.18
C PHE A 104 16.86 2.32 7.51
N VAL A 105 16.18 3.39 7.95
CA VAL A 105 14.97 3.92 7.31
C VAL A 105 15.29 5.36 6.93
N GLU A 106 15.21 5.67 5.64
CA GLU A 106 15.44 7.00 5.10
C GLU A 106 14.23 7.44 4.29
N VAL A 107 13.84 8.70 4.46
CA VAL A 107 12.73 9.31 3.72
C VAL A 107 13.30 10.08 2.55
N LEU A 108 12.93 9.64 1.35
CA LEU A 108 13.32 10.29 0.10
C LEU A 108 12.16 11.17 -0.39
N ALA A 109 12.25 12.46 -0.11
CA ALA A 109 11.24 13.44 -0.52
C ALA A 109 11.70 14.21 -1.78
N ALA A 110 10.76 14.55 -2.67
CA ALA A 110 11.04 15.42 -3.81
C ALA A 110 11.64 16.74 -3.30
N THR A 111 12.81 17.12 -3.81
CA THR A 111 13.47 18.37 -3.41
C THR A 111 12.66 19.58 -3.88
N GLN A 112 12.31 20.47 -2.95
CA GLN A 112 11.91 21.84 -3.26
C GLN A 112 13.15 22.65 -3.69
N THR A 113 13.73 22.35 -4.86
CA THR A 113 14.84 23.16 -5.37
C THR A 113 14.26 24.45 -5.98
N PRO A 114 14.73 25.66 -5.61
CA PRO A 114 14.29 26.88 -6.26
C PRO A 114 14.60 26.85 -7.78
N GLY A 115 13.68 27.30 -8.62
CA GLY A 115 13.82 27.33 -10.09
C GLY A 115 12.88 26.36 -10.83
N GLU A 116 12.90 26.37 -12.16
CA GLU A 116 12.02 25.50 -12.98
C GLU A 116 12.32 23.99 -12.78
N ALA A 117 13.54 23.65 -12.39
CA ALA A 117 13.96 22.27 -12.14
C ALA A 117 13.35 21.67 -10.86
N GLY A 118 13.21 22.45 -9.77
CA GLY A 118 12.57 21.95 -8.54
C GLY A 118 11.06 22.21 -8.43
N LYS A 119 10.45 22.69 -9.52
CA LYS A 119 8.99 22.60 -9.74
C LYS A 119 8.56 21.25 -10.31
N ARG A 120 9.49 20.36 -10.65
CA ARG A 120 9.19 19.03 -11.19
C ARG A 120 8.82 18.09 -10.05
N TRP A 121 7.57 18.18 -9.62
CA TRP A 121 6.94 17.16 -8.79
C TRP A 121 6.99 15.80 -9.48
N PHE A 122 6.92 14.72 -8.69
CA PHE A 122 6.84 13.37 -9.24
C PHE A 122 5.66 13.29 -10.21
N GLN A 123 5.96 12.89 -11.45
CA GLN A 123 4.93 12.73 -12.48
C GLN A 123 4.20 11.37 -12.36
N GLY A 124 4.77 10.44 -11.60
CA GLY A 124 4.19 9.16 -11.28
C GLY A 124 5.16 8.28 -10.48
N THR A 125 4.78 7.03 -10.28
CA THR A 125 5.52 6.06 -9.45
C THR A 125 6.89 5.72 -10.03
N ALA A 126 7.01 5.53 -11.34
CA ALA A 126 8.28 5.29 -12.00
C ALA A 126 9.20 6.52 -11.98
N ASP A 127 8.63 7.71 -12.13
CA ASP A 127 9.39 8.96 -12.09
C ASP A 127 10.00 9.20 -10.71
N ALA A 128 9.26 8.93 -9.64
CA ALA A 128 9.83 9.04 -8.30
C ALA A 128 10.98 8.06 -8.07
N ILE A 129 10.86 6.79 -8.48
CA ILE A 129 11.98 5.84 -8.38
C ILE A 129 13.17 6.34 -9.21
N ARG A 130 12.91 6.87 -10.42
CA ARG A 130 13.93 7.40 -11.33
C ARG A 130 14.72 8.56 -10.71
N GLN A 131 14.05 9.50 -10.04
CA GLN A 131 14.70 10.66 -9.42
C GLN A 131 15.73 10.26 -8.34
N PHE A 132 15.58 9.08 -7.72
CA PHE A 132 16.51 8.57 -6.70
C PHE A 132 17.39 7.41 -7.16
N ILE A 133 17.55 7.19 -8.47
CA ILE A 133 18.44 6.14 -9.00
C ILE A 133 19.82 6.16 -8.34
N TRP A 134 20.39 7.34 -8.10
CA TRP A 134 21.71 7.49 -7.50
C TRP A 134 21.82 6.83 -6.11
N VAL A 135 20.72 6.78 -5.33
CA VAL A 135 20.67 6.08 -4.03
C VAL A 135 20.79 4.58 -4.23
N PHE A 136 20.03 4.03 -5.20
CA PHE A 136 20.08 2.62 -5.53
C PHE A 136 21.45 2.21 -6.06
N GLU A 137 22.08 3.03 -6.90
CA GLU A 137 23.43 2.77 -7.40
C GLU A 137 24.50 2.79 -6.30
N ALA A 138 24.42 3.75 -5.39
CA ALA A 138 25.34 3.84 -4.26
C ALA A 138 25.22 2.58 -3.38
N ASN A 139 23.99 2.15 -3.08
CA ASN A 139 23.75 0.93 -2.31
C ASN A 139 24.16 -0.34 -3.06
N ALA A 140 23.88 -0.43 -4.37
CA ALA A 140 24.31 -1.55 -5.20
C ALA A 140 25.84 -1.73 -5.16
N LYS A 141 26.59 -0.63 -5.29
CA LYS A 141 28.06 -0.65 -5.28
C LYS A 141 28.65 -0.89 -3.89
N ASN A 142 28.12 -0.22 -2.86
CA ASN A 142 28.74 -0.24 -1.53
C ASN A 142 28.30 -1.44 -0.69
N LYS A 143 27.11 -1.99 -0.96
CA LYS A 143 26.47 -3.03 -0.13
C LYS A 143 26.07 -4.29 -0.92
N ASN A 144 26.40 -4.36 -2.21
CA ASN A 144 26.07 -5.48 -3.10
C ASN A 144 24.57 -5.85 -3.07
N VAL A 145 23.70 -4.86 -3.18
CA VAL A 145 22.24 -5.08 -3.23
C VAL A 145 21.85 -5.62 -4.61
N GLU A 146 21.58 -6.92 -4.69
CA GLU A 146 21.23 -7.62 -5.94
C GLU A 146 19.75 -7.47 -6.32
N ASN A 147 18.87 -7.33 -5.33
CA ASN A 147 17.43 -7.29 -5.52
C ASN A 147 16.81 -6.09 -4.77
N ILE A 148 15.89 -5.40 -5.43
CA ILE A 148 15.16 -4.25 -4.89
C ILE A 148 13.68 -4.64 -4.74
N LEU A 149 13.17 -4.52 -3.52
CA LEU A 149 11.76 -4.68 -3.19
C LEU A 149 11.06 -3.32 -3.23
N ILE A 150 10.06 -3.20 -4.09
CA ILE A 150 9.20 -2.02 -4.25
C ILE A 150 7.84 -2.36 -3.64
N LEU A 151 7.39 -1.55 -2.68
CA LEU A 151 6.14 -1.78 -1.94
C LEU A 151 5.17 -0.61 -2.15
N SER A 152 3.89 -0.92 -2.39
CA SER A 152 2.85 0.09 -2.23
C SER A 152 2.62 0.39 -0.75
N GLY A 153 2.46 1.66 -0.48
CA GLY A 153 2.28 2.17 0.85
C GLY A 153 0.83 2.10 1.34
N ASP A 154 -0.15 2.29 0.47
CA ASP A 154 -1.57 2.46 0.77
C ASP A 154 -2.36 1.14 0.83
N HIS A 155 -1.69 0.02 1.09
CA HIS A 155 -2.31 -1.31 1.19
C HIS A 155 -2.21 -1.86 2.61
N LEU A 156 -3.34 -2.40 3.09
CA LEU A 156 -3.40 -3.18 4.32
C LEU A 156 -3.27 -4.67 4.00
N HIS A 157 -2.17 -5.27 4.45
CA HIS A 157 -1.91 -6.70 4.34
C HIS A 157 -0.79 -7.10 5.30
N TRP A 158 -0.63 -8.40 5.50
CA TRP A 158 0.51 -8.98 6.19
C TRP A 158 1.15 -10.05 5.30
N MET A 159 2.45 -9.92 5.03
CA MET A 159 3.15 -10.80 4.10
C MET A 159 4.60 -10.99 4.53
N ASN A 160 5.06 -12.24 4.52
CA ASN A 160 6.48 -12.56 4.65
C ASN A 160 7.18 -12.35 3.29
N TYR A 161 7.91 -11.25 3.17
CA TYR A 161 8.59 -10.91 1.92
C TYR A 161 9.82 -11.77 1.63
N MET A 162 10.35 -12.51 2.62
CA MET A 162 11.44 -13.45 2.36
C MET A 162 11.00 -14.57 1.43
N ASN A 163 9.79 -15.10 1.60
CA ASN A 163 9.24 -16.12 0.68
C ASN A 163 9.06 -15.56 -0.74
N PHE A 164 8.68 -14.29 -0.84
CA PHE A 164 8.51 -13.60 -2.11
C PHE A 164 9.82 -13.37 -2.85
N VAL A 165 10.85 -12.91 -2.12
CA VAL A 165 12.21 -12.75 -2.65
C VAL A 165 12.83 -14.12 -2.97
N GLN A 166 12.59 -15.15 -2.15
CA GLN A 166 13.07 -16.49 -2.43
C GLN A 166 12.49 -17.02 -3.74
N LYS A 167 11.19 -16.85 -4.00
CA LYS A 167 10.58 -17.20 -5.29
C LYS A 167 11.24 -16.45 -6.46
N HIS A 168 11.55 -15.16 -6.29
CA HIS A 168 12.24 -14.36 -7.30
C HIS A 168 13.61 -14.95 -7.64
N ILE A 169 14.39 -15.35 -6.63
CA ILE A 169 15.70 -15.99 -6.77
C ILE A 169 15.55 -17.37 -7.43
N ASP A 170 14.66 -18.22 -6.93
CA ASP A 170 14.48 -19.61 -7.40
C ASP A 170 14.06 -19.68 -8.86
N THR A 171 13.28 -18.70 -9.33
CA THR A 171 12.83 -18.62 -10.72
C THR A 171 13.78 -17.82 -11.62
N ASN A 172 14.88 -17.30 -11.06
CA ASN A 172 15.79 -16.39 -11.72
C ASN A 172 15.05 -15.27 -12.48
N ALA A 173 13.98 -14.76 -11.86
CA ALA A 173 13.13 -13.74 -12.45
C ALA A 173 13.89 -12.42 -12.58
N ASP A 174 13.63 -11.66 -13.63
CA ASP A 174 14.11 -10.28 -13.74
C ASP A 174 13.24 -9.36 -12.88
N ILE A 175 11.94 -9.67 -12.83
CA ILE A 175 10.95 -9.01 -12.00
C ILE A 175 9.97 -10.08 -11.48
N THR A 176 9.61 -10.02 -10.21
CA THR A 176 8.48 -10.79 -9.66
C THR A 176 7.40 -9.83 -9.17
N VAL A 177 6.16 -10.08 -9.57
CA VAL A 177 4.98 -9.27 -9.21
C VAL A 177 4.11 -10.05 -8.24
N SER A 178 3.81 -9.47 -7.07
CA SER A 178 2.83 -10.05 -6.16
C SER A 178 1.41 -9.80 -6.66
N CYS A 179 0.60 -10.84 -6.67
CA CYS A 179 -0.76 -10.81 -7.18
C CYS A 179 -1.77 -11.45 -6.22
N VAL A 180 -3.00 -10.95 -6.24
CA VAL A 180 -4.12 -11.46 -5.45
C VAL A 180 -5.21 -12.02 -6.36
N PRO A 181 -5.84 -13.14 -5.99
CA PRO A 181 -6.99 -13.67 -6.71
C PRO A 181 -8.20 -12.75 -6.50
N MET A 182 -9.03 -12.58 -7.54
CA MET A 182 -10.11 -11.60 -7.52
C MET A 182 -11.31 -12.00 -8.37
N ASP A 183 -12.48 -11.55 -7.92
CA ASP A 183 -13.76 -11.68 -8.62
C ASP A 183 -13.98 -10.58 -9.68
N ASP A 184 -15.03 -10.74 -10.50
CA ASP A 184 -15.41 -9.75 -11.52
C ASP A 184 -15.74 -8.35 -10.97
N SER A 185 -16.19 -8.24 -9.72
CA SER A 185 -16.70 -6.98 -9.16
C SER A 185 -15.60 -5.94 -8.98
N ARG A 186 -14.39 -6.38 -8.62
CA ARG A 186 -13.22 -5.51 -8.39
C ARG A 186 -12.22 -5.52 -9.56
N ALA A 187 -12.23 -6.55 -10.40
CA ALA A 187 -11.21 -6.78 -11.42
C ALA A 187 -10.99 -5.60 -12.40
N SER A 188 -12.07 -4.94 -12.83
CA SER A 188 -11.98 -3.80 -13.78
C SER A 188 -11.31 -2.54 -13.20
N SER A 189 -11.09 -2.48 -11.89
CA SER A 189 -10.44 -1.35 -11.21
C SER A 189 -8.94 -1.55 -10.96
N CYS A 190 -8.42 -2.75 -11.23
CA CYS A 190 -7.06 -3.16 -10.92
C CYS A 190 -6.22 -3.41 -12.18
N GLY A 191 -4.90 -3.56 -11.99
CA GLY A 191 -4.01 -4.08 -13.04
C GLY A 191 -4.06 -5.60 -13.05
N LEU A 192 -4.72 -6.17 -14.06
CA LEU A 192 -4.84 -7.62 -14.22
C LEU A 192 -3.66 -8.17 -15.00
N MET A 193 -3.38 -9.45 -14.79
CA MET A 193 -2.33 -10.15 -15.52
C MET A 193 -2.76 -11.56 -15.90
N THR A 194 -2.22 -12.06 -17.01
CA THR A 194 -2.33 -13.47 -17.37
C THR A 194 -0.97 -14.14 -17.28
N ILE A 195 -0.99 -15.45 -17.07
CA ILE A 195 0.22 -16.25 -16.82
C ILE A 195 0.28 -17.47 -17.75
N ASP A 196 1.50 -17.95 -17.97
CA ASP A 196 1.74 -19.26 -18.57
C ASP A 196 1.75 -20.40 -17.54
N ARG A 197 2.11 -21.60 -17.99
CA ARG A 197 2.13 -22.83 -17.17
C ARG A 197 3.20 -22.83 -16.06
N ILE A 198 4.21 -21.99 -16.15
CA ILE A 198 5.28 -21.89 -15.14
C ILE A 198 5.10 -20.68 -14.22
N GLY A 199 4.01 -19.92 -14.39
CA GLY A 199 3.72 -18.72 -13.62
C GLY A 199 4.37 -17.45 -14.17
N ARG A 200 4.93 -17.49 -15.38
CA ARG A 200 5.45 -16.29 -16.05
C ARG A 200 4.28 -15.43 -16.52
N ILE A 201 4.34 -14.14 -16.28
CA ILE A 201 3.36 -13.18 -16.77
C ILE A 201 3.55 -12.99 -18.28
N ILE A 202 2.48 -13.22 -19.04
CA ILE A 202 2.47 -13.09 -20.51
C ILE A 202 1.77 -11.82 -20.98
N GLN A 203 0.82 -11.30 -20.19
CA GLN A 203 0.08 -10.08 -20.50
C GLN A 203 -0.23 -9.34 -19.20
N PHE A 204 -0.20 -8.02 -19.27
CA PHE A 204 -0.63 -7.14 -18.20
C PHE A 204 -1.58 -6.08 -18.78
N ALA A 205 -2.73 -5.88 -18.14
CA ALA A 205 -3.72 -4.90 -18.57
C ALA A 205 -4.15 -4.02 -17.40
N GLY A 206 -3.97 -2.70 -17.54
CA GLY A 206 -4.44 -1.72 -16.56
C GLY A 206 -5.92 -1.43 -16.71
N LYS A 207 -6.74 -1.78 -15.71
CA LYS A 207 -8.17 -1.47 -15.64
C LYS A 207 -8.97 -1.91 -16.89
N PRO A 208 -8.86 -3.18 -17.33
CA PRO A 208 -9.51 -3.67 -18.55
C PRO A 208 -11.04 -3.69 -18.40
N LYS A 209 -11.75 -3.55 -19.53
CA LYS A 209 -13.23 -3.49 -19.55
C LYS A 209 -13.81 -4.38 -20.66
N GLY A 210 -15.06 -4.79 -20.48
CA GLY A 210 -15.81 -5.52 -21.51
C GLY A 210 -15.14 -6.83 -21.93
N ASN A 211 -14.85 -6.98 -23.22
CA ASN A 211 -14.23 -8.19 -23.77
C ASN A 211 -12.78 -8.36 -23.32
N GLU A 212 -12.04 -7.27 -23.11
CA GLU A 212 -10.67 -7.33 -22.60
C GLU A 212 -10.63 -7.91 -21.20
N LEU A 213 -11.59 -7.52 -20.33
CA LEU A 213 -11.69 -8.09 -18.99
C LEU A 213 -11.85 -9.61 -19.04
N LYS A 214 -12.78 -10.11 -19.86
CA LYS A 214 -12.99 -11.56 -20.02
C LYS A 214 -11.76 -12.30 -20.54
N ALA A 215 -10.95 -11.65 -21.38
CA ALA A 215 -9.71 -12.23 -21.89
C ALA A 215 -8.60 -12.33 -20.82
N MET A 216 -8.74 -11.63 -19.69
CA MET A 216 -7.77 -11.66 -18.58
C MET A 216 -8.04 -12.76 -17.55
N GLN A 217 -8.98 -13.67 -17.80
CA GLN A 217 -9.22 -14.81 -16.91
C GLN A 217 -8.02 -15.77 -16.93
N VAL A 218 -7.69 -16.33 -15.77
CA VAL A 218 -6.57 -17.25 -15.59
C VAL A 218 -6.96 -18.48 -14.79
N ASP A 219 -6.25 -19.57 -15.03
CA ASP A 219 -6.27 -20.71 -14.11
C ASP A 219 -5.27 -20.47 -12.98
N SER A 220 -5.74 -19.89 -11.87
CA SER A 220 -4.92 -19.59 -10.69
C SER A 220 -4.49 -20.83 -9.91
N THR A 221 -4.98 -22.04 -10.26
CA THR A 221 -4.46 -23.30 -9.69
C THR A 221 -3.00 -23.54 -10.07
N LEU A 222 -2.54 -22.96 -11.19
CA LEU A 222 -1.13 -22.96 -11.61
C LEU A 222 -0.21 -22.26 -10.60
N LEU A 223 -0.74 -21.33 -9.81
CA LEU A 223 -0.02 -20.63 -8.75
C LEU A 223 -0.28 -21.22 -7.35
N GLY A 224 -0.99 -22.34 -7.27
CA GLY A 224 -1.27 -23.04 -6.01
C GLY A 224 -2.59 -22.68 -5.33
N LEU A 225 -3.50 -21.96 -6.01
CA LEU A 225 -4.84 -21.73 -5.49
C LEU A 225 -5.69 -23.02 -5.53
N SER A 226 -6.65 -23.15 -4.61
CA SER A 226 -7.57 -24.30 -4.62
C SER A 226 -8.45 -24.27 -5.87
N LYS A 227 -8.85 -25.44 -6.38
CA LYS A 227 -9.74 -25.53 -7.56
C LYS A 227 -11.08 -24.81 -7.35
N GLN A 228 -11.58 -24.82 -6.12
CA GLN A 228 -12.86 -24.17 -5.79
C GLN A 228 -12.72 -22.64 -5.82
N ASP A 229 -11.64 -22.12 -5.24
CA ASP A 229 -11.40 -20.68 -5.22
C ASP A 229 -11.03 -20.15 -6.60
N ALA A 230 -10.27 -20.90 -7.40
CA ALA A 230 -9.92 -20.52 -8.77
C ALA A 230 -11.14 -20.33 -9.69
N VAL A 231 -12.21 -21.08 -9.45
CA VAL A 231 -13.48 -20.91 -10.19
C VAL A 231 -14.21 -19.63 -9.77
N ASN A 232 -14.18 -19.29 -8.47
CA ASN A 232 -14.86 -18.12 -7.93
C ASN A 232 -14.06 -16.81 -8.12
N LEU A 233 -12.74 -16.92 -8.23
CA LEU A 233 -11.78 -15.83 -8.35
C LEU A 233 -10.97 -15.99 -9.64
N PRO A 234 -11.60 -15.80 -10.82
CA PRO A 234 -11.01 -16.15 -12.11
C PRO A 234 -9.93 -15.16 -12.58
N TYR A 235 -9.68 -14.07 -11.84
CA TYR A 235 -8.64 -13.09 -12.17
C TYR A 235 -7.55 -13.06 -11.12
N ILE A 236 -6.37 -12.60 -11.54
CA ILE A 236 -5.28 -12.22 -10.63
C ILE A 236 -4.90 -10.76 -10.92
N ALA A 237 -4.70 -9.98 -9.86
CA ALA A 237 -4.31 -8.58 -9.98
C ALA A 237 -3.07 -8.21 -9.21
N SER A 238 -2.31 -7.27 -9.76
CA SER A 238 -1.13 -6.72 -9.12
C SER A 238 -1.48 -6.00 -7.84
N MET A 239 -0.78 -6.34 -6.76
CA MET A 239 -0.84 -5.63 -5.48
C MET A 239 0.05 -4.39 -5.45
N GLY A 240 0.69 -4.00 -6.56
CA GLY A 240 1.68 -2.92 -6.55
C GLY A 240 2.93 -3.25 -5.72
N ILE A 241 3.28 -4.54 -5.62
CA ILE A 241 4.43 -5.05 -4.88
C ILE A 241 5.31 -5.83 -5.85
N TYR A 242 6.58 -5.45 -5.93
CA TYR A 242 7.51 -5.95 -6.95
C TYR A 242 8.87 -6.27 -6.33
N VAL A 243 9.50 -7.36 -6.75
CA VAL A 243 10.95 -7.58 -6.56
C VAL A 243 11.59 -7.47 -7.93
N CYS A 244 12.63 -6.66 -8.06
CA CYS A 244 13.37 -6.49 -9.30
C CYS A 244 14.84 -6.76 -9.04
N LYS A 245 15.52 -7.41 -9.99
CA LYS A 245 16.99 -7.37 -10.02
C LYS A 245 17.44 -5.92 -10.17
N THR A 246 18.45 -5.53 -9.40
CA THR A 246 18.92 -4.14 -9.32
C THR A 246 19.37 -3.64 -10.69
N ASP A 247 20.16 -4.42 -11.42
CA ASP A 247 20.67 -4.07 -12.75
C ASP A 247 19.55 -3.91 -13.78
N VAL A 248 18.57 -4.82 -13.76
CA VAL A 248 17.37 -4.74 -14.59
C VAL A 248 16.59 -3.47 -14.30
N LEU A 249 16.27 -3.19 -13.03
CA LEU A 249 15.52 -2.00 -12.64
C LEU A 249 16.21 -0.72 -13.12
N LEU A 250 17.52 -0.61 -12.91
CA LEU A 250 18.32 0.54 -13.34
C LEU A 250 18.32 0.71 -14.86
N LYS A 251 18.46 -0.38 -15.62
CA LYS A 251 18.41 -0.37 -17.08
C LYS A 251 17.05 0.04 -17.61
N LEU A 252 15.97 -0.46 -17.00
CA LEU A 252 14.60 -0.13 -17.39
C LEU A 252 14.31 1.36 -17.19
N LEU A 253 14.65 1.91 -16.02
CA LEU A 253 14.34 3.30 -15.69
C LEU A 253 15.18 4.33 -16.46
N ARG A 254 16.43 4.00 -16.81
CA ARG A 254 17.35 4.92 -17.51
C ARG A 254 17.28 4.85 -19.03
N TRP A 255 17.21 3.64 -19.58
CA TRP A 255 17.50 3.42 -20.99
C TRP A 255 16.29 2.89 -21.75
N SER A 256 15.57 1.93 -21.17
CA SER A 256 14.49 1.25 -21.90
C SER A 256 13.20 2.08 -21.87
N TYR A 257 12.86 2.64 -20.71
CA TYR A 257 11.62 3.37 -20.46
C TYR A 257 11.86 4.71 -19.72
N PRO A 258 12.70 5.61 -20.27
CA PRO A 258 13.07 6.87 -19.61
C PRO A 258 11.91 7.85 -19.46
N SER A 259 10.89 7.76 -20.33
CA SER A 259 9.73 8.67 -20.35
C SER A 259 8.49 8.11 -19.64
N CYS A 260 8.52 6.86 -19.19
CA CYS A 260 7.38 6.26 -18.49
C CYS A 260 7.21 6.86 -17.10
N ASN A 261 5.98 7.16 -16.70
CA ASN A 261 5.67 7.79 -15.43
C ASN A 261 5.08 6.80 -14.43
N ASP A 262 4.37 5.76 -14.87
CA ASP A 262 3.82 4.73 -13.98
C ASP A 262 4.59 3.40 -14.05
N PHE A 263 4.97 2.89 -12.89
CA PHE A 263 5.74 1.65 -12.80
C PHE A 263 4.89 0.43 -13.19
N GLY A 264 3.65 0.33 -12.74
CA GLY A 264 2.81 -0.83 -12.98
C GLY A 264 2.21 -0.83 -14.39
N SER A 265 1.48 0.23 -14.75
CA SER A 265 0.71 0.26 -16.00
C SER A 265 1.55 0.52 -17.24
N GLU A 266 2.77 1.07 -17.11
CA GLU A 266 3.64 1.36 -18.26
C GLU A 266 4.92 0.51 -18.25
N ILE A 267 5.70 0.51 -17.16
CA ILE A 267 6.97 -0.23 -17.14
C ILE A 267 6.73 -1.74 -17.09
N ILE A 268 5.97 -2.24 -16.10
CA ILE A 268 5.69 -3.69 -16.00
C ILE A 268 4.97 -4.18 -17.25
N SER A 269 3.94 -3.47 -17.70
CA SER A 269 3.19 -3.85 -18.90
C SER A 269 4.03 -3.94 -20.17
N SER A 270 5.08 -3.12 -20.31
CA SER A 270 5.98 -3.18 -21.46
C SER A 270 7.06 -4.26 -21.28
N THR A 271 7.46 -4.57 -20.05
CA THR A 271 8.54 -5.53 -19.77
C THR A 271 8.12 -7.00 -19.84
N VAL A 272 6.83 -7.33 -19.67
CA VAL A 272 6.35 -8.73 -19.73
C VAL A 272 6.74 -9.46 -21.02
N ALA A 273 6.82 -8.74 -22.15
CA ALA A 273 7.17 -9.31 -23.44
C ALA A 273 8.67 -9.63 -23.59
N GLU A 274 9.53 -8.86 -22.92
CA GLU A 274 10.99 -8.86 -23.15
C GLU A 274 11.78 -9.52 -22.02
N HIS A 275 11.23 -9.56 -20.80
CA HIS A 275 11.92 -9.99 -19.59
C HIS A 275 11.24 -11.20 -18.93
N ASN A 276 11.96 -11.91 -18.07
CA ASN A 276 11.40 -12.97 -17.25
C ASN A 276 10.62 -12.36 -16.07
N VAL A 277 9.35 -12.00 -16.32
CA VAL A 277 8.46 -11.46 -15.29
C VAL A 277 7.62 -12.59 -14.69
N GLN A 278 7.77 -12.86 -13.40
CA GLN A 278 7.09 -13.96 -12.69
C GLN A 278 5.96 -13.45 -11.80
N ALA A 279 4.88 -14.21 -11.69
CA ALA A 279 3.81 -13.96 -10.74
C ALA A 279 4.09 -14.67 -9.40
N TYR A 280 3.76 -14.01 -8.29
CA TYR A 280 3.69 -14.62 -6.97
C TYR A 280 2.29 -14.46 -6.42
N LEU A 281 1.61 -15.58 -6.13
CA LEU A 281 0.27 -15.55 -5.57
C LEU A 281 0.31 -15.28 -4.08
N PHE A 282 -0.34 -14.18 -3.67
CA PHE A 282 -0.66 -13.88 -2.29
C PHE A 282 -2.13 -14.25 -2.04
N ASN A 283 -2.36 -15.21 -1.15
CA ASN A 283 -3.68 -15.74 -0.83
C ASN A 283 -4.00 -15.53 0.65
N ASP A 284 -4.07 -14.28 1.05
CA ASP A 284 -4.44 -13.85 2.41
C ASP A 284 -5.07 -12.44 2.33
N TYR A 285 -5.42 -11.86 3.48
CA TYR A 285 -6.08 -10.57 3.56
C TYR A 285 -5.24 -9.45 2.92
N TRP A 286 -5.86 -8.78 1.94
CA TRP A 286 -5.32 -7.58 1.30
C TRP A 286 -6.44 -6.60 0.99
N GLU A 287 -6.25 -5.33 1.34
CA GLU A 287 -7.15 -4.25 0.95
C GLU A 287 -6.42 -2.98 0.51
N ASP A 288 -6.84 -2.42 -0.63
CA ASP A 288 -6.45 -1.07 -1.10
C ASP A 288 -7.23 -0.02 -0.31
N ILE A 289 -6.56 0.66 0.63
CA ILE A 289 -7.14 1.71 1.48
C ILE A 289 -6.94 3.11 0.90
N GLY A 290 -6.65 3.22 -0.40
CA GLY A 290 -6.43 4.48 -1.11
C GLY A 290 -7.69 5.33 -1.29
N THR A 291 -8.89 4.76 -1.16
CA THR A 291 -10.16 5.51 -1.23
C THR A 291 -10.72 5.80 0.16
N ILE A 292 -11.53 6.86 0.27
CA ILE A 292 -12.18 7.22 1.54
C ILE A 292 -13.08 6.09 2.03
N LYS A 293 -13.83 5.48 1.10
CA LYS A 293 -14.76 4.39 1.39
C LYS A 293 -13.99 3.16 1.86
N SER A 294 -13.00 2.69 1.10
CA SER A 294 -12.23 1.49 1.47
C SER A 294 -11.48 1.68 2.79
N PHE A 295 -10.89 2.86 3.02
CA PHE A 295 -10.29 3.20 4.30
C PHE A 295 -11.28 3.10 5.46
N PHE A 296 -12.48 3.69 5.32
CA PHE A 296 -13.50 3.66 6.35
C PHE A 296 -14.02 2.25 6.62
N ASP A 297 -14.38 1.52 5.57
CA ASP A 297 -14.92 0.16 5.67
C ASP A 297 -13.89 -0.79 6.31
N THR A 298 -12.62 -0.67 5.90
CA THR A 298 -11.51 -1.48 6.46
C THR A 298 -11.30 -1.23 7.94
N ASN A 299 -11.35 0.04 8.39
CA ASN A 299 -11.22 0.36 9.81
C ASN A 299 -12.40 -0.16 10.64
N LEU A 300 -13.62 -0.09 10.12
CA LEU A 300 -14.79 -0.66 10.80
C LEU A 300 -14.74 -2.19 10.86
N ALA A 301 -14.22 -2.85 9.82
CA ALA A 301 -14.07 -4.30 9.78
C ALA A 301 -13.18 -4.85 10.91
N LEU A 302 -12.27 -4.04 11.47
CA LEU A 302 -11.46 -4.40 12.64
C LEU A 302 -12.29 -4.61 13.92
N THR A 303 -13.55 -4.16 13.93
CA THR A 303 -14.47 -4.34 15.06
C THR A 303 -15.36 -5.58 14.92
N GLU A 304 -15.27 -6.29 13.79
CA GLU A 304 -15.98 -7.55 13.56
C GLU A 304 -15.47 -8.66 14.50
N SER A 305 -16.27 -9.72 14.69
CA SER A 305 -15.92 -10.84 15.55
C SER A 305 -16.21 -12.17 14.84
N PRO A 306 -15.17 -12.92 14.41
CA PRO A 306 -13.76 -12.55 14.41
C PRO A 306 -13.42 -11.44 13.39
N PRO A 307 -12.37 -10.63 13.61
CA PRO A 307 -11.93 -9.66 12.62
C PRO A 307 -11.29 -10.38 11.43
N LYS A 308 -11.40 -9.78 10.23
CA LYS A 308 -10.75 -10.30 9.02
C LYS A 308 -9.24 -10.08 8.98
N PHE A 309 -8.75 -9.17 9.81
CA PHE A 309 -7.34 -8.81 9.92
C PHE A 309 -6.99 -8.50 11.37
N GLU A 310 -5.90 -9.07 11.87
CA GLU A 310 -5.45 -8.90 13.25
C GLU A 310 -4.10 -8.18 13.33
N PHE A 311 -4.03 -7.14 14.18
CA PHE A 311 -2.77 -6.44 14.50
C PHE A 311 -1.88 -7.20 15.45
N TYR A 312 -2.51 -8.02 16.26
CA TYR A 312 -1.88 -8.60 17.42
C TYR A 312 -1.40 -10.00 17.09
N ASP A 313 -0.23 -10.07 16.45
CA ASP A 313 0.54 -11.30 16.34
C ASP A 313 1.85 -11.14 17.13
N PRO A 314 2.04 -11.87 18.25
CA PRO A 314 3.28 -11.84 19.02
C PRO A 314 4.52 -12.27 18.23
N GLN A 315 4.38 -13.11 17.20
CA GLN A 315 5.50 -13.59 16.39
C GLN A 315 5.93 -12.54 15.35
N THR A 316 4.97 -11.85 14.76
CA THR A 316 5.22 -10.80 13.76
C THR A 316 4.41 -9.54 14.06
N PRO A 317 4.82 -8.78 15.09
CA PRO A 317 4.04 -7.65 15.58
C PRO A 317 4.04 -6.47 14.61
N PHE A 318 2.93 -5.74 14.63
CA PHE A 318 2.87 -4.44 13.98
C PHE A 318 3.53 -3.35 14.82
N TYR A 319 4.63 -2.78 14.32
CA TYR A 319 5.36 -1.71 15.00
C TYR A 319 4.70 -0.35 14.77
N THR A 320 4.64 0.46 15.82
CA THR A 320 4.18 1.86 15.78
C THR A 320 4.83 2.65 16.91
N SER A 321 4.77 3.97 16.85
CA SER A 321 5.29 4.86 17.88
C SER A 321 4.54 4.64 19.20
N SER A 322 5.25 4.20 20.24
CA SER A 322 4.71 4.14 21.61
C SER A 322 4.34 5.54 22.09
N ARG A 323 3.04 5.82 22.20
CA ARG A 323 2.53 7.16 22.60
C ARG A 323 2.39 7.35 24.12
N PHE A 324 2.57 6.28 24.91
CA PHE A 324 2.42 6.27 26.38
C PHE A 324 1.12 6.97 26.88
N LEU A 325 0.03 6.78 26.15
CA LEU A 325 -1.26 7.40 26.47
C LEU A 325 -1.86 6.75 27.73
N PRO A 326 -2.62 7.50 28.54
CA PRO A 326 -3.37 6.92 29.64
C PRO A 326 -4.40 5.90 29.11
N PRO A 327 -4.79 4.90 29.93
CA PRO A 327 -5.79 3.92 29.54
C PRO A 327 -7.16 4.54 29.29
N VAL A 328 -8.02 3.83 28.54
CA VAL A 328 -9.39 4.27 28.26
C VAL A 328 -10.17 4.41 29.57
N LYS A 329 -10.72 5.60 29.82
CA LYS A 329 -11.58 5.87 30.98
C LYS A 329 -13.05 5.79 30.59
N LEU A 330 -13.78 4.85 31.19
CA LEU A 330 -15.24 4.76 31.07
C LEU A 330 -15.90 5.35 32.31
N ILE A 331 -16.84 6.28 32.13
CA ILE A 331 -17.62 6.92 33.22
C ILE A 331 -19.08 6.49 33.06
N ASN A 332 -19.71 6.03 34.14
CA ASN A 332 -21.10 5.56 34.16
C ASN A 332 -21.40 4.42 33.17
N ALA A 333 -20.44 3.53 32.93
CA ALA A 333 -20.69 2.30 32.19
C ALA A 333 -21.41 1.30 33.11
N GLY A 334 -22.72 1.16 32.94
CA GLY A 334 -23.45 0.02 33.50
C GLY A 334 -22.94 -1.24 32.80
N ILE A 335 -22.21 -2.08 33.53
CA ILE A 335 -21.91 -3.45 33.10
C ILE A 335 -23.24 -4.20 33.27
N PRO A 336 -23.85 -4.70 32.18
CA PRO A 336 -25.09 -5.48 32.28
C PRO A 336 -24.89 -6.78 33.03
#